data_AF-A0A7C5R0M2-F1
#
_entry.id   AF-A0A7C5R0M2-F1
#
_cell.length_a   1.000
_cell.length_b   1.000
_cell.length_c   1.000
_cell.angle_alpha   90.00
_cell.angle_beta   90.00
_cell.angle_gamma   90.00
#
_symmetry.space_group_name_H-M   'P 1'
#
loop_
_entity.id
_entity.type
_entity.pdbx_description
1 polymer ?
#
loop_
_entity_poly.entity_id
_entity_poly.type
_entity_poly.pdbx_seq_one_letter_code
_entity_poly.pdbx_strand_id
1 'polypeptide(L)' 'DKGDYYKYCGQRFWEFISGSSDLYIEIIEPLGAKAKERNDEFLQSYSKIINRFTLEFAKDYCDSNGAIKWDKLVEFNSSM' A
#
# COMPACT_ATOMS: atom_id res chain seq x y z
N ASP A 1 37.66 -12.97 -27.95
CA ASP A 1 36.26 -13.17 -27.56
C ASP A 1 35.96 -12.57 -26.20
N LYS A 2 34.97 -11.66 -26.14
CA LYS A 2 34.42 -11.16 -24.89
C LYS A 2 33.25 -12.06 -24.50
N GLY A 3 33.56 -13.12 -23.77
CA GLY A 3 32.69 -14.06 -23.02
C GLY A 3 31.22 -14.19 -23.44
N ASP A 4 30.83 -15.42 -23.79
CA ASP A 4 29.44 -15.80 -24.03
C ASP A 4 28.61 -15.68 -22.74
N TYR A 5 27.70 -14.70 -22.67
CA TYR A 5 26.75 -14.57 -21.57
C TYR A 5 25.41 -15.20 -21.96
N TYR A 6 24.91 -16.12 -21.13
CA TYR A 6 23.61 -16.76 -21.34
C TYR A 6 22.51 -15.98 -20.62
N LYS A 7 21.48 -15.55 -21.35
CA LYS A 7 20.29 -14.91 -20.77
C LYS A 7 19.21 -15.95 -20.47
N TYR A 8 18.98 -16.22 -19.19
CA TYR A 8 17.85 -17.01 -18.71
C TYR A 8 16.77 -16.10 -18.11
N CYS A 9 15.50 -16.36 -18.42
CA CYS A 9 14.34 -15.61 -17.91
C CYS A 9 13.17 -16.54 -17.60
N GLY A 10 12.27 -16.13 -16.71
CA GLY A 10 11.06 -16.88 -16.36
C GLY A 10 11.37 -18.27 -15.79
N GLN A 11 10.56 -19.27 -16.10
CA GLN A 11 10.73 -20.65 -15.64
C GLN A 11 12.17 -21.16 -15.82
N ARG A 12 12.79 -20.92 -17.00
CA ARG A 12 14.16 -21.39 -17.29
C ARG A 12 15.20 -20.81 -16.34
N PHE A 13 15.02 -19.58 -15.87
CA PHE A 13 15.89 -18.98 -14.87
C PHE A 13 15.71 -19.67 -13.51
N TRP A 14 14.46 -19.83 -13.09
CA TRP A 14 14.12 -20.43 -11.79
C TRP A 14 14.52 -21.90 -11.71
N GLU A 15 14.29 -22.67 -12.78
CA GLU A 15 14.73 -24.06 -12.91
C GLU A 15 16.26 -24.17 -12.89
N PHE A 16 16.95 -23.29 -13.63
CA PHE A 16 18.42 -23.28 -13.65
C PHE A 16 19.04 -23.09 -12.26
N ILE A 17 18.50 -22.18 -11.44
CA ILE A 17 19.08 -21.90 -10.12
C ILE A 17 18.62 -22.87 -9.02
N SER A 18 17.52 -23.59 -9.21
CA SER A 18 16.91 -24.42 -8.16
C SER A 18 16.90 -25.91 -8.44
N GLY A 19 17.05 -26.32 -9.70
CA GLY A 19 16.82 -27.69 -10.15
C GLY A 19 15.34 -28.10 -10.19
N SER A 20 14.40 -27.20 -9.87
CA SER A 20 12.96 -27.46 -9.90
C SER A 20 12.30 -26.68 -11.04
N SER A 21 11.59 -27.38 -11.93
CA SER A 21 10.79 -26.75 -12.99
C SER A 21 9.63 -25.92 -12.44
N ASP A 22 9.23 -26.19 -11.20
CA ASP A 22 7.96 -25.71 -10.63
C ASP A 22 8.18 -24.58 -9.60
N LEU A 23 9.44 -24.27 -9.25
CA LEU A 23 9.77 -23.25 -8.24
C LEU A 23 9.09 -21.91 -8.51
N TYR A 24 9.01 -21.47 -9.78
CA TYR A 24 8.39 -20.19 -10.12
C TYR A 24 6.88 -20.13 -9.79
N ILE A 25 6.21 -21.27 -9.70
CA ILE A 25 4.82 -21.40 -9.27
C ILE A 25 4.77 -21.46 -7.74
N GLU A 26 5.64 -22.28 -7.14
CA GLU A 26 5.72 -22.47 -5.68
C GLU A 26 5.98 -21.16 -4.93
N ILE A 27 6.72 -20.21 -5.52
CA ILE A 27 6.98 -18.91 -4.88
C ILE A 27 5.78 -17.94 -4.94
N ILE A 28 4.83 -18.12 -5.87
CA ILE A 28 3.71 -17.17 -6.04
C ILE A 28 2.72 -17.26 -4.88
N GLU A 29 2.43 -18.45 -4.39
CA GLU A 29 1.49 -18.65 -3.28
C GLU A 29 1.94 -17.97 -1.96
N PRO A 30 3.17 -18.18 -1.45
CA PRO A 30 3.64 -17.50 -0.24
C PRO A 30 3.84 -16.00 -0.45
N LEU A 31 4.18 -15.54 -1.66
CA LEU A 31 4.21 -14.11 -1.99
C LEU A 31 2.80 -13.50 -1.95
N GLY A 32 1.80 -14.20 -2.48
CA GLY A 32 0.40 -13.79 -2.44
C GLY A 32 -0.13 -13.68 -1.01
N ALA A 33 0.16 -14.68 -0.17
CA ALA A 33 -0.21 -14.65 1.25
C ALA A 33 0.42 -13.46 2.00
N LYS A 34 1.72 -13.26 1.86
CA LYS A 34 2.42 -12.11 2.49
C LYS A 34 1.93 -10.77 1.95
N ALA A 35 1.65 -10.67 0.65
CA ALA A 35 1.09 -9.46 0.06
C ALA A 35 -0.29 -9.14 0.67
N LYS A 36 -1.13 -10.15 0.89
CA LYS A 36 -2.41 -9.98 1.59
C LYS A 36 -2.23 -9.49 3.02
N GLU A 37 -1.34 -10.11 3.80
CA GLU A 37 -1.06 -9.68 5.19
C GLU A 37 -0.62 -8.21 5.25
N ARG A 38 0.30 -7.80 4.36
CA ARG A 38 0.75 -6.41 4.25
C ARG A 38 -0.37 -5.45 3.85
N ASN A 39 -1.25 -5.86 2.93
CA ASN A 39 -2.41 -5.07 2.55
C ASN A 39 -3.39 -4.90 3.73
N ASP A 40 -3.64 -5.96 4.49
CA ASP A 40 -4.54 -5.92 5.65
C ASP A 40 -3.97 -4.99 6.75
N GLU A 41 -2.66 -5.09 7.04
CA GLU A 41 -1.96 -4.18 7.96
C GLU A 41 -2.03 -2.71 7.50
N PHE A 42 -1.84 -2.48 6.20
CA PHE A 42 -1.93 -1.16 5.59
C PHE A 42 -3.35 -0.59 5.70
N LEU A 43 -4.38 -1.36 5.35
CA LEU A 43 -5.77 -0.93 5.41
C LEU A 43 -6.21 -0.60 6.83
N GLN A 44 -5.78 -1.38 7.82
CA GLN A 44 -6.02 -1.06 9.24
C GLN A 44 -5.37 0.27 9.64
N SER A 45 -4.11 0.47 9.26
CA SER A 45 -3.36 1.70 9.57
C SER A 45 -3.97 2.92 8.87
N TYR A 46 -4.36 2.77 7.61
CA TYR A 46 -5.03 3.79 6.82
C TYR A 46 -6.37 4.19 7.44
N SER A 47 -7.18 3.22 7.87
CA SER A 47 -8.46 3.45 8.55
C SER A 47 -8.29 4.25 9.84
N LYS A 48 -7.23 3.97 10.62
CA LYS A 48 -6.90 4.74 11.84
C LYS A 48 -6.61 6.21 11.51
N ILE A 49 -5.88 6.46 10.43
CA ILE A 49 -5.55 7.83 9.99
C ILE A 49 -6.81 8.58 9.54
N ILE A 50 -7.69 7.94 8.76
CA ILE A 50 -8.99 8.54 8.38
C ILE A 50 -9.79 8.92 9.62
N ASN A 51 -9.93 8.01 10.58
CA ASN A 51 -10.71 8.27 11.80
C ASN A 51 -10.12 9.43 12.60
N ARG A 52 -8.79 9.45 12.75
CA ARG A 52 -8.09 10.53 13.44
C ARG A 52 -8.34 11.88 12.77
N PHE A 53 -8.13 11.99 11.46
CA PHE A 53 -8.36 13.25 10.76
C PHE A 53 -9.83 13.65 10.75
N THR A 54 -10.76 12.70 10.67
CA THR A 54 -12.20 12.98 10.77
C THR A 54 -12.56 13.56 12.13
N LEU A 55 -12.00 13.00 13.22
CA LEU A 55 -12.20 13.50 14.58
C LEU A 55 -11.59 14.89 14.77
N GLU A 56 -10.35 15.10 14.33
CA GLU A 56 -9.68 16.40 14.38
C GLU A 56 -10.46 17.44 13.57
N PHE A 57 -10.89 17.09 12.35
CA PHE A 57 -11.71 17.95 11.50
C PHE A 57 -13.04 18.30 12.17
N ALA A 58 -13.77 17.32 12.68
CA ALA A 58 -15.08 17.56 13.31
C ALA A 58 -14.95 18.45 14.55
N LYS A 59 -13.90 18.25 15.36
CA LYS A 59 -13.63 19.07 16.54
C LYS A 59 -13.39 20.53 16.18
N ASP A 60 -12.63 20.78 15.12
CA ASP A 60 -12.18 22.13 14.78
C ASP A 60 -13.14 22.85 13.84
N TYR A 61 -13.81 22.12 12.94
CA TYR A 61 -14.56 22.70 11.82
C TYR A 61 -16.04 22.33 11.81
N CYS A 62 -16.58 21.57 12.77
CA CYS A 62 -18.03 21.36 12.90
C CYS A 62 -18.63 22.12 14.10
N ASP A 63 -19.94 22.36 14.05
CA ASP A 63 -20.74 22.87 15.17
C ASP A 63 -21.32 21.73 16.03
N SER A 64 -22.05 22.09 17.09
CA SER A 64 -22.67 21.12 18.01
C SER A 64 -23.75 20.25 17.36
N ASN A 65 -24.27 20.64 16.19
CA ASN A 65 -25.24 19.88 15.42
C ASN A 65 -24.56 19.05 14.32
N GLY A 66 -23.23 19.08 14.24
CA GLY A 66 -22.43 18.36 13.24
C GLY A 66 -22.34 19.06 11.88
N ALA A 67 -22.86 20.29 11.73
CA ALA A 67 -22.72 21.04 10.49
C ALA A 67 -21.33 21.66 10.36
N ILE A 68 -20.80 21.70 9.14
CA ILE A 68 -19.47 22.28 8.86
C ILE A 68 -19.55 23.81 8.95
N LYS A 69 -18.62 24.39 9.70
CA LYS A 69 -18.35 25.83 9.78
C LYS A 69 -17.48 26.26 8.59
N TRP A 70 -18.12 26.42 7.44
CA TRP A 70 -17.45 26.72 6.17
C TRP A 70 -16.58 27.98 6.22
N ASP A 71 -17.04 29.05 6.86
CA ASP A 71 -16.28 30.30 6.97
C ASP A 71 -14.90 30.07 7.61
N LYS A 72 -14.86 29.32 8.71
CA LYS A 72 -13.60 28.96 9.41
C LYS A 72 -12.68 28.10 8.54
N LEU A 73 -13.25 27.16 7.79
CA LEU A 73 -12.48 26.29 6.91
C LEU A 73 -11.88 27.05 5.71
N VAL A 74 -12.66 27.97 5.14
CA VAL A 74 -12.20 28.81 4.02
C VAL A 74 -11.13 29.80 4.50
N GLU A 75 -11.31 30.41 5.67
CA GLU A 75 -10.31 31.29 6.30
C GLU A 75 -8.98 30.56 6.51
N PHE A 76 -9.00 29.36 7.10
CA PHE A 76 -7.81 28.54 7.30
C PHE A 76 -7.06 28.22 5.99
N ASN A 77 -7.78 27.85 4.92
CA ASN A 77 -7.16 27.56 3.63
C ASN A 77 -6.64 28.81 2.90
N SER A 78 -7.13 29.98 3.27
CA SER A 78 -6.80 31.26 2.62
C SER A 78 -5.79 32.09 3.42
N SER A 79 -5.49 31.71 4.66
CA SER A 79 -4.57 32.44 5.55
C SER A 79 -3.07 32.13 5.29
N MET A 80 -2.73 31.59 4.13
CA MET A 80 -1.35 31.39 3.66
C MET A 80 -0.95 32.44 2.64
#